data_AF-A0A067SG88-F1
#
_entry.id   AF-A0A067SG88-F1
#
_cell.length_a   1.000
_cell.length_b   1.000
_cell.length_c   1.000
_cell.angle_alpha   90.00
_cell.angle_beta   90.00
_cell.angle_gamma   90.00
#
_symmetry.space_group_name_H-M   'P 1'
#
loop_
_entity.id
_entity.type
_entity.pdbx_description
1 polymer ?
#
loop_
_entity_poly.entity_id
_entity_poly.type
_entity_poly.pdbx_seq_one_letter_code
_entity_poly.pdbx_strand_id
1 'polypeptide(L)'
;RRSSPPPYSQSQSSSSRATSKQTFFQSGADSKSPSVCALCLGQDPHNVFKCQSEVLWDGSKARCRRNDQGRLVSPTGCTLCSDWNTRRGCTMSGHDQRHECS
;
A
#
# COMPACT_ATOMS: atom_id res chain seq x y z
N ARG A 1 37.91 35.20 42.56
CA ARG A 1 38.02 36.45 41.76
C ARG A 1 37.77 36.08 40.31
N ARG A 2 36.83 36.76 39.64
CA ARG A 2 36.44 36.54 38.24
C ARG A 2 37.59 36.90 37.30
N SER A 3 37.85 36.06 36.30
CA SER A 3 38.61 36.39 35.09
C SER A 3 37.79 35.98 33.87
N SER A 4 37.77 36.88 32.88
CA SER A 4 36.87 36.98 31.72
C SER A 4 36.86 35.79 30.75
N PRO A 5 35.78 35.59 29.96
CA PRO A 5 35.78 34.65 28.83
C PRO A 5 36.51 35.23 27.60
N PRO A 6 37.11 34.39 26.74
CA PRO A 6 37.77 34.83 25.50
C PRO A 6 36.75 35.20 24.40
N PRO A 7 37.15 36.03 23.41
CA PRO A 7 36.28 36.43 22.33
C PRO A 7 36.08 35.29 21.32
N TYR A 8 34.86 35.27 20.81
CA TYR A 8 34.33 34.42 19.78
C TYR A 8 35.09 34.59 18.44
N SER A 9 35.52 33.48 17.84
CA SER A 9 35.96 33.44 16.43
C SER A 9 34.87 32.76 15.60
N GLN A 10 34.11 33.58 14.87
CA GLN A 10 33.23 33.15 13.79
C GLN A 10 34.11 32.85 12.57
N SER A 11 34.04 31.63 12.04
CA SER A 11 34.59 31.33 10.71
C SER A 11 33.60 30.47 9.96
N GLN A 12 33.34 30.91 8.74
CA GLN A 12 32.13 30.73 7.97
C GLN A 12 32.12 29.39 7.21
N SER A 13 30.92 28.81 7.14
CA SER A 13 30.32 28.23 5.94
C SER A 13 31.22 27.35 5.04
N SER A 14 31.10 26.04 5.20
CA SER A 14 31.23 25.10 4.08
C SER A 14 30.30 23.94 4.31
N SER A 15 29.24 23.91 3.52
CA SER A 15 28.21 22.88 3.49
C SER A 15 28.81 21.49 3.26
N SER A 16 28.67 20.61 4.24
CA SER A 16 28.71 19.16 4.00
C SER A 16 27.79 18.49 4.99
N ARG A 17 26.69 17.97 4.42
CA ARG A 17 25.52 17.33 5.02
C ARG A 17 25.79 16.72 6.38
N ALA A 18 25.07 17.21 7.38
CA ALA A 18 24.81 16.48 8.59
C ALA A 18 24.37 15.06 8.21
N THR A 19 25.17 14.06 8.60
CA THR A 19 24.69 12.69 8.81
C THR A 19 23.64 12.75 9.90
N SER A 20 22.44 13.15 9.49
CA SER A 20 21.24 12.93 10.25
C SER A 20 21.18 11.42 10.43
N LYS A 21 21.40 11.00 11.67
CA LYS A 21 20.98 9.70 12.18
C LYS A 21 19.46 9.68 12.04
N GLN A 22 18.97 9.50 10.81
CA GLN A 22 17.59 9.10 10.60
C GLN A 22 17.50 7.76 11.28
N THR A 23 16.81 7.76 12.41
CA THR A 23 16.08 6.62 12.93
C THR A 23 15.46 5.91 11.73
N PHE A 24 16.13 4.85 11.29
CA PHE A 24 15.60 3.85 10.39
C PHE A 24 14.22 3.53 10.94
N PHE A 25 13.17 3.80 10.16
CA PHE A 25 11.86 3.24 10.47
C PHE A 25 12.08 1.75 10.69
N GLN A 26 11.79 1.28 11.90
CA GLN A 26 11.96 -0.11 12.26
C GLN A 26 11.24 -0.94 11.20
N SER A 27 11.97 -1.82 10.52
CA SER A 27 11.40 -2.87 9.69
C SER A 27 10.69 -3.84 10.61
N GLY A 28 9.46 -3.48 11.00
CA GLY A 28 8.69 -4.12 12.06
C GLY A 28 7.22 -4.25 11.68
N ALA A 29 6.96 -4.60 10.42
CA ALA A 29 5.65 -5.02 9.94
C ALA A 29 5.79 -6.15 8.89
N ASP A 30 6.65 -7.13 9.19
CA ASP A 30 6.54 -8.47 8.60
C ASP A 30 5.44 -9.28 9.34
N SER A 31 4.59 -8.66 10.15
CA SER A 31 3.32 -9.28 10.54
C SER A 31 2.54 -9.54 9.25
N LYS A 32 2.61 -10.80 8.81
CA LYS A 32 1.97 -11.42 7.65
C LYS A 32 0.55 -10.91 7.59
N SER A 33 0.38 -9.78 6.92
CA SER A 33 -0.85 -9.04 7.06
C SER A 33 -1.91 -9.85 6.36
N PRO A 34 -3.10 -10.00 6.95
CA PRO A 34 -4.16 -10.76 6.31
C PRO A 34 -4.36 -10.24 4.89
N SER A 35 -4.31 -11.16 3.91
CA SER A 35 -4.55 -10.83 2.52
C SER A 35 -5.99 -10.35 2.40
N VAL A 36 -6.18 -9.07 2.10
CA VAL A 36 -7.51 -8.52 1.82
C VAL A 36 -7.97 -9.05 0.47
N CYS A 37 -9.15 -9.66 0.43
CA CYS A 37 -9.72 -10.11 -0.84
C CYS A 37 -10.43 -8.97 -1.54
N ALA A 38 -10.04 -8.65 -2.76
CA ALA A 38 -10.69 -7.60 -3.55
C ALA A 38 -12.10 -7.94 -4.07
N LEU A 39 -12.61 -9.13 -3.78
CA LEU A 39 -13.93 -9.58 -4.23
C LEU A 39 -14.95 -9.61 -3.09
N CYS A 40 -14.58 -10.10 -1.90
CA CYS A 40 -15.44 -10.05 -0.72
C CYS A 40 -15.06 -8.95 0.29
N LEU A 41 -13.98 -8.21 0.04
CA LEU A 41 -13.39 -7.23 0.96
C LEU A 41 -13.03 -7.80 2.35
N GLY A 42 -13.10 -9.11 2.53
CA GLY A 42 -12.79 -9.78 3.79
C GLY A 42 -11.29 -9.88 4.05
N GLN A 43 -10.93 -9.86 5.33
CA GLN A 43 -9.57 -10.09 5.82
C GLN A 43 -9.34 -11.55 6.24
N ASP A 44 -10.37 -12.40 6.13
CA ASP A 44 -10.28 -13.80 6.51
C ASP A 44 -9.25 -14.58 5.69
N PRO A 45 -8.56 -15.56 6.31
CA PRO A 45 -7.57 -16.39 5.63
C PRO A 45 -8.27 -17.34 4.64
N HIS A 46 -8.42 -16.87 3.40
CA HIS A 46 -8.84 -17.69 2.27
C HIS A 46 -7.97 -17.41 1.05
N ASN A 47 -8.04 -18.29 0.06
CA ASN A 47 -7.32 -18.10 -1.18
C ASN A 47 -7.99 -16.97 -1.99
N VAL A 48 -7.46 -15.76 -1.87
CA VAL A 48 -7.97 -14.58 -2.57
C VAL A 48 -7.96 -14.76 -4.09
N PHE A 49 -7.11 -15.63 -4.66
CA PHE A 49 -7.06 -15.96 -6.10
C PHE A 49 -8.11 -17.00 -6.53
N LYS A 50 -8.76 -17.67 -5.58
CA LYS A 50 -9.89 -18.59 -5.84
C LYS A 50 -11.21 -18.11 -5.25
N CYS A 51 -11.26 -16.93 -4.63
CA CYS A 51 -12.49 -16.38 -4.09
C CYS A 51 -13.54 -16.17 -5.20
N GLN A 52 -14.76 -16.67 -4.96
CA GLN A 52 -15.95 -16.54 -5.80
C GLN A 52 -17.16 -16.06 -4.97
N SER A 53 -16.92 -15.37 -3.84
CA SER A 53 -18.00 -14.91 -2.96
C SER A 53 -18.92 -13.93 -3.69
N GLU A 54 -20.23 -14.18 -3.65
CA GLU A 54 -21.20 -13.22 -4.20
C GLU A 54 -21.54 -12.11 -3.20
N VAL A 55 -21.00 -12.20 -1.99
CA VAL A 55 -21.24 -11.27 -0.89
C VAL A 55 -19.92 -10.71 -0.34
N LEU A 56 -20.01 -9.47 0.12
CA LEU A 56 -18.96 -8.80 0.88
C LEU A 56 -18.98 -9.28 2.34
N TRP A 57 -17.95 -8.91 3.10
CA TRP A 57 -17.83 -9.25 4.53
C TRP A 57 -18.98 -8.72 5.40
N ASP A 58 -19.70 -7.68 4.95
CA ASP A 58 -20.86 -7.09 5.63
C ASP A 58 -22.20 -7.74 5.22
N GLY A 59 -22.17 -8.76 4.36
CA GLY A 59 -23.35 -9.45 3.83
C GLY A 59 -24.03 -8.74 2.66
N SER A 60 -23.54 -7.57 2.23
CA SER A 60 -24.00 -6.92 1.01
C SER A 60 -23.49 -7.64 -0.24
N LYS A 61 -24.10 -7.38 -1.41
CA LYS A 61 -23.72 -8.07 -2.65
C LYS A 61 -22.39 -7.53 -3.19
N ALA A 62 -21.47 -8.44 -3.50
CA ALA A 62 -20.21 -8.08 -4.15
C ALA A 62 -20.50 -7.45 -5.53
N ARG A 63 -19.93 -6.27 -5.77
CA ARG A 63 -20.10 -5.57 -7.05
C ARG A 63 -19.38 -6.31 -8.18
N CYS A 64 -18.17 -6.79 -7.91
CA CYS A 64 -17.34 -7.46 -8.90
C CYS A 64 -17.43 -8.98 -8.73
N ARG A 65 -17.26 -9.72 -9.83
CA ARG A 65 -17.21 -11.20 -9.82
C ARG A 65 -15.94 -11.68 -10.48
N ARG A 66 -15.66 -12.97 -10.40
CA ARG A 66 -14.66 -13.60 -11.27
C ARG A 66 -15.29 -14.30 -12.44
N ASN A 67 -14.61 -14.20 -13.58
CA ASN A 67 -14.92 -15.01 -14.75
C ASN A 67 -14.25 -16.40 -14.66
N ASP A 68 -14.52 -17.25 -15.65
CA ASP A 68 -13.98 -18.62 -15.73
C ASP A 68 -12.45 -18.66 -15.88
N GLN A 69 -11.85 -17.54 -16.26
CA GLN A 69 -10.39 -17.37 -16.34
C GLN A 69 -9.77 -16.87 -15.01
N GLY A 70 -10.57 -16.75 -13.95
CA GLY A 70 -10.13 -16.26 -12.63
C GLY A 70 -9.86 -14.76 -12.58
N ARG A 71 -10.23 -13.99 -13.60
CA ARG A 71 -10.05 -12.54 -13.65
C ARG A 71 -11.22 -11.82 -12.99
N LEU A 72 -10.91 -10.76 -12.25
CA LEU A 72 -11.93 -9.90 -11.65
C LEU A 72 -12.61 -9.10 -12.78
N VAL A 73 -13.94 -9.13 -12.80
CA VAL A 73 -14.76 -8.42 -13.79
C VAL A 73 -15.81 -7.56 -13.09
N SER A 74 -16.03 -6.37 -13.62
CA SER A 74 -17.07 -5.45 -13.17
C SER A 74 -18.47 -5.96 -13.57
N PRO A 75 -19.55 -5.39 -13.01
CA PRO A 75 -20.92 -5.67 -13.48
C PRO A 75 -21.13 -5.42 -14.97
N THR A 76 -20.38 -4.48 -15.55
CA THR A 76 -20.44 -4.12 -16.97
C THR A 76 -19.64 -5.09 -17.85
N GLY A 77 -18.95 -6.07 -17.27
CA GLY A 77 -18.14 -7.06 -17.98
C GLY A 77 -16.70 -6.62 -18.26
N CYS A 78 -16.27 -5.45 -17.77
CA CYS A 78 -14.90 -4.99 -17.92
C CYS A 78 -13.97 -5.81 -17.03
N THR A 79 -12.87 -6.30 -17.59
CA THR A 79 -11.82 -6.96 -16.81
C THR A 79 -11.02 -5.93 -16.02
N LEU A 80 -10.99 -6.10 -14.70
CA LEU A 80 -10.29 -5.23 -13.76
C LEU A 80 -8.83 -5.67 -13.59
N CYS A 81 -7.99 -4.70 -13.21
CA CYS A 81 -6.59 -4.95 -12.91
C CYS A 81 -6.47 -5.77 -11.62
N SER A 82 -5.84 -6.93 -11.71
CA SER A 82 -5.63 -7.80 -10.55
C SER A 82 -4.50 -7.25 -9.66
N ASP A 83 -3.46 -6.65 -10.24
CA ASP A 83 -2.33 -6.09 -9.50
C ASP A 83 -2.74 -4.88 -8.65
N TRP A 84 -3.64 -4.03 -9.17
CA TRP A 84 -4.25 -2.92 -8.43
C TRP A 84 -4.87 -3.37 -7.11
N ASN A 85 -5.48 -4.56 -7.14
CA ASN A 85 -6.18 -5.18 -6.02
C ASN A 85 -5.25 -5.96 -5.08
N THR A 86 -3.94 -5.99 -5.36
CA THR A 86 -2.93 -6.53 -4.44
C THR A 86 -2.32 -5.42 -3.61
N ARG A 87 -1.68 -5.77 -2.49
CA ARG A 87 -0.91 -4.82 -1.68
C ARG A 87 0.18 -4.07 -2.47
N ARG A 88 0.73 -4.69 -3.53
CA ARG A 88 1.75 -4.05 -4.37
C ARG A 88 1.17 -2.92 -5.21
N GLY A 89 -0.14 -2.95 -5.48
CA GLY A 89 -0.81 -2.07 -6.41
C GLY A 89 -0.37 -2.31 -7.86
N CYS A 90 -0.95 -1.52 -8.76
CA CYS A 90 -0.57 -1.50 -10.17
C CYS A 90 0.35 -0.29 -10.42
N THR A 91 1.51 -0.50 -11.04
CA THR A 91 2.44 0.56 -11.46
C THR A 91 2.33 0.90 -12.94
N MET A 92 1.52 0.16 -13.69
CA MET A 92 1.34 0.39 -15.12
C MET A 92 0.42 1.57 -15.34
N SER A 93 0.94 2.58 -16.02
CA SER A 93 0.15 3.65 -16.61
C SER A 93 -0.51 3.16 -17.92
N GLY A 94 -1.76 3.55 -18.15
CA GLY A 94 -2.50 3.25 -19.39
C GLY A 94 -3.75 2.39 -19.25
N HIS A 95 -4.14 2.02 -18.02
CA HIS A 95 -5.42 1.33 -17.79
C HIS A 95 -6.12 1.70 -16.48
N ASP A 96 -6.07 2.98 -16.11
CA ASP A 96 -6.62 3.50 -14.85
C ASP A 96 -8.12 3.21 -14.70
N GLN A 97 -8.84 3.18 -15.82
CA GLN A 97 -10.25 2.77 -15.89
C GLN A 97 -10.52 1.30 -15.52
N ARG A 98 -9.48 0.49 -15.27
CA ARG A 98 -9.59 -0.89 -14.75
C ARG A 98 -9.20 -0.97 -13.25
N HIS A 99 -8.85 0.15 -12.63
CA HIS A 99 -8.56 0.26 -11.19
C HIS A 99 -9.86 0.49 -10.40
N GLU A 100 -10.79 -0.45 -10.49
CA GLU A 100 -12.02 -0.43 -9.69
C GLU A 100 -11.91 -1.38 -8.50
N CYS A 101 -12.54 -0.98 -7.39
CA CYS A 101 -12.74 -1.80 -6.20
C CYS A 101 -14.20 -2.28 -6.16
N SER A 102 -14.44 -3.48 -5.60
CA SER A 102 -15.80 -3.96 -5.33
C SER A 102 -16.43 -3.21 -4.16
#